data_AF-A0A3B8HIQ4-F1
#
_entry.id   AF-A0A3B8HIQ4-F1
#
_cell.length_a   1.000
_cell.length_b   1.000
_cell.length_c   1.000
_cell.angle_alpha   90.00
_cell.angle_beta   90.00
_cell.angle_gamma   90.00
#
_symmetry.space_group_name_H-M   'P 1'
#
loop_
_entity.id
_entity.type
_entity.pdbx_description
1 polymer ?
#
loop_
_entity_poly.entity_id
_entity_poly.type
_entity_poly.pdbx_seq_one_letter_code
_entity_poly.pdbx_strand_id
1 'polypeptide(L)'
;MLPTGFLLGWFPPGTAWALESKEEVVLNHAKIEGHQVGAPFGRFLLIRNGSNACAIRFAEFHRGYNAQTPTFFNSGDETHHAEYRWYWQMDGSGNFTNSNTRSGNNKLIQKPLLGIGRFAFQTGRIHVRCGPFTLLWQYPVSLSFDAKGGCSDHGTEMAPTRWKEVTEIDIHDAQLSWYRCDEHRHRLLIPLDAL
;
A
#
# COMPACT_ATOMS: atom_id res chain seq x y z
N MET A 1 -17.56 -13.52 -63.78
CA MET A 1 -17.21 -14.39 -62.64
C MET A 1 -15.83 -14.00 -62.14
N LEU A 2 -15.83 -13.31 -61.00
CA LEU A 2 -14.80 -12.97 -59.99
C LEU A 2 -15.42 -11.77 -59.23
N PRO A 3 -15.15 -11.53 -57.92
CA PRO A 3 -13.98 -12.00 -57.19
C PRO A 3 -14.22 -12.61 -55.80
N THR A 4 -13.20 -13.34 -55.39
CA THR A 4 -12.77 -13.72 -54.05
C THR A 4 -12.70 -12.51 -53.09
N GLY A 5 -13.49 -12.55 -52.02
CA GLY A 5 -13.39 -11.62 -50.90
C GLY A 5 -12.57 -12.22 -49.77
N PHE A 6 -11.31 -11.80 -49.65
CA PHE A 6 -10.48 -11.99 -48.45
C PHE A 6 -10.89 -10.93 -47.42
N LEU A 7 -11.58 -11.33 -46.34
CA LEU A 7 -11.73 -10.48 -45.17
C LEU A 7 -10.54 -10.72 -44.23
N LEU A 8 -9.47 -9.96 -44.44
CA LEU A 8 -8.46 -9.75 -43.42
C LEU A 8 -9.10 -8.92 -42.30
N GLY A 9 -9.39 -9.58 -41.18
CA GLY A 9 -9.85 -8.93 -39.96
C GLY A 9 -8.81 -7.93 -39.49
N TRP A 10 -9.18 -6.65 -39.55
CA TRP A 10 -8.42 -5.53 -39.00
C TRP A 10 -8.66 -5.52 -37.49
N PHE A 11 -7.72 -6.07 -36.71
CA PHE A 11 -7.70 -5.84 -35.26
C PHE A 11 -7.02 -4.49 -35.02
N PRO A 12 -7.70 -3.51 -34.37
CA PRO A 12 -7.04 -2.27 -34.00
C PRO A 12 -5.92 -2.57 -32.99
N PRO A 13 -4.76 -1.90 -33.08
CA PRO A 13 -3.74 -1.94 -32.03
C PRO A 13 -4.23 -1.12 -30.83
N GLY A 14 -5.21 -1.68 -30.12
CA GLY A 14 -5.73 -1.15 -28.86
C GLY A 14 -4.88 -1.66 -27.72
N THR A 15 -3.81 -0.92 -27.41
CA THR A 15 -3.11 -0.92 -26.11
C THR A 15 -2.75 -2.28 -25.53
N ALA A 16 -1.53 -2.72 -25.84
CA ALA A 16 -0.75 -3.62 -25.01
C ALA A 16 -0.39 -2.92 -23.68
N TRP A 17 -1.39 -2.61 -22.84
CA TRP A 17 -1.13 -2.55 -21.40
C TRP A 17 -0.99 -4.00 -20.98
N ALA A 18 0.24 -4.53 -21.06
CA ALA A 18 0.59 -5.71 -20.30
C ALA A 18 0.10 -5.47 -18.86
N LEU A 19 -0.55 -6.46 -18.27
CA LEU A 19 -0.93 -6.45 -16.86
C LEU A 19 0.36 -6.31 -16.03
N GLU A 20 0.82 -5.08 -15.82
CA GLU A 20 1.90 -4.79 -14.88
C GLU A 20 1.51 -5.43 -13.56
N SER A 21 2.40 -6.25 -13.03
CA SER A 21 2.14 -6.91 -11.76
C SER A 21 1.93 -5.83 -10.68
N LYS A 22 1.13 -6.13 -9.66
CA LYS A 22 0.96 -5.21 -8.51
C LYS A 22 2.32 -4.79 -7.90
N GLU A 23 3.31 -5.68 -8.02
CA GLU A 23 4.68 -5.51 -7.54
C GLU A 23 5.44 -4.49 -8.39
N GLU A 24 5.35 -4.57 -9.72
CA GLU A 24 5.97 -3.61 -10.63
C GLU A 24 5.41 -2.19 -10.47
N VAL A 25 4.10 -2.08 -10.26
CA VAL A 25 3.46 -0.77 -10.03
C VAL A 25 4.06 -0.07 -8.82
N VAL A 26 4.29 -0.77 -7.70
CA VAL A 26 4.78 -0.13 -6.46
C VAL A 26 6.27 0.20 -6.48
N LEU A 27 7.02 -0.38 -7.42
CA LEU A 27 8.42 -0.04 -7.65
C LEU A 27 8.56 1.31 -8.38
N ASN A 28 7.55 1.69 -9.17
CA ASN A 28 7.60 2.87 -10.03
C ASN A 28 6.57 3.96 -9.69
N HIS A 29 5.56 3.63 -8.86
CA HIS A 29 4.48 4.56 -8.53
C HIS A 29 4.05 4.47 -7.05
N ALA A 30 3.58 5.59 -6.51
CA ALA A 30 2.71 5.62 -5.34
C ALA A 30 1.26 5.47 -5.79
N LYS A 31 0.52 4.58 -5.13
CA LYS A 31 -0.88 4.28 -5.47
C LYS A 31 -1.82 4.94 -4.48
N ILE A 32 -2.70 5.85 -4.92
CA ILE A 32 -3.70 6.46 -4.05
C ILE A 32 -5.07 5.93 -4.43
N GLU A 33 -5.81 5.41 -3.46
CA GLU A 33 -7.18 4.95 -3.63
C GLU A 33 -8.06 5.58 -2.54
N GLY A 34 -9.36 5.31 -2.59
CA GLY A 34 -10.30 5.91 -1.66
C GLY A 34 -10.05 5.54 -0.20
N HIS A 35 -9.77 4.27 0.06
CA HIS A 35 -9.61 3.72 1.42
C HIS A 35 -8.16 3.36 1.76
N GLN A 36 -7.21 3.58 0.84
CA GLN A 36 -5.82 3.21 1.05
C GLN A 36 -4.80 4.07 0.30
N VAL A 37 -3.59 4.10 0.84
CA VAL A 37 -2.42 4.73 0.23
C VAL A 37 -1.28 3.72 0.16
N GLY A 38 -0.73 3.56 -1.03
CA GLY A 38 0.48 2.79 -1.33
C GLY A 38 1.70 3.56 -0.87
N ALA A 39 2.46 2.98 0.06
CA ALA A 39 3.78 3.49 0.38
C ALA A 39 4.69 3.32 -0.85
N PRO A 40 5.42 4.34 -1.29
CA PRO A 40 6.43 4.17 -2.31
C PRO A 40 7.49 3.17 -1.83
N PHE A 41 7.78 2.13 -2.62
CA PHE A 41 8.72 1.11 -2.16
C PHE A 41 10.10 1.71 -1.87
N GLY A 42 10.67 1.36 -0.72
CA GLY A 42 11.96 1.89 -0.30
C GLY A 42 11.97 3.38 0.05
N ARG A 43 10.81 4.05 0.16
CA ARG A 43 10.68 5.44 0.65
C ARG A 43 9.67 5.53 1.78
N PHE A 44 9.60 6.68 2.43
CA PHE A 44 8.68 6.89 3.54
C PHE A 44 7.27 7.22 3.06
N LEU A 45 6.29 6.60 3.72
CA LEU A 45 4.91 7.05 3.79
C LEU A 45 4.72 7.72 5.15
N LEU A 46 4.28 8.97 5.15
CA LEU A 46 3.92 9.67 6.37
C LEU A 46 2.47 9.44 6.72
N ILE A 47 2.20 9.36 8.01
CA ILE A 47 0.87 9.23 8.60
C ILE A 47 0.77 10.26 9.73
N ARG A 48 -0.32 11.01 9.79
CA ARG A 48 -0.57 11.92 10.92
C ARG A 48 -2.02 11.93 11.37
N ASN A 49 -2.21 12.27 12.64
CA ASN A 49 -3.50 12.53 13.25
C ASN A 49 -3.29 13.42 14.49
N GLY A 50 -3.71 14.68 14.40
CA GLY A 50 -3.40 15.70 15.40
C GLY A 50 -1.89 15.90 15.54
N SER A 51 -1.37 15.81 16.77
CA SER A 51 0.08 15.92 17.06
C SER A 51 0.86 14.62 16.85
N ASN A 52 0.18 13.49 16.61
CA ASN A 52 0.84 12.23 16.36
C ASN A 52 1.29 12.16 14.91
N ALA A 53 2.58 11.87 14.70
CA ALA A 53 3.15 11.65 13.38
C ALA A 53 3.91 10.33 13.37
N CYS A 54 3.75 9.61 12.27
CA CYS A 54 4.43 8.35 12.01
C CYS A 54 5.03 8.36 10.60
N ALA A 55 6.21 7.79 10.44
CA ALA A 55 6.83 7.52 9.15
C ALA A 55 7.06 6.01 8.99
N ILE A 56 6.65 5.45 7.86
CA ILE A 56 6.77 4.01 7.56
C ILE A 56 7.49 3.81 6.24
N ARG A 57 8.49 2.94 6.21
CA ARG A 57 9.22 2.55 5.00
C ARG A 57 9.21 1.04 4.88
N PHE A 58 8.67 0.53 3.79
CA PHE A 58 8.78 -0.88 3.45
C PHE A 58 10.18 -1.15 2.89
N ALA A 59 10.87 -2.12 3.49
CA ALA A 59 12.22 -2.52 3.11
C ALA A 59 12.22 -3.73 2.18
N GLU A 60 11.25 -4.63 2.35
CA GLU A 60 11.14 -5.86 1.57
C GLU A 60 9.66 -6.26 1.44
N PHE A 61 9.31 -6.89 0.33
CA PHE A 61 8.10 -7.70 0.20
C PHE A 61 8.38 -8.89 -0.69
N HIS A 62 7.70 -10.01 -0.46
CA HIS A 62 7.75 -11.16 -1.34
C HIS A 62 6.44 -11.97 -1.27
N ARG A 63 6.18 -12.66 -2.38
CA ARG A 63 5.06 -13.57 -2.54
C ARG A 63 5.56 -14.99 -2.33
N GLY A 64 4.87 -15.74 -1.48
CA GLY A 64 5.10 -17.15 -1.27
C GLY A 64 4.45 -17.94 -2.39
N TYR A 65 5.22 -18.76 -3.09
CA TYR A 65 4.73 -19.64 -4.16
C TYR A 65 4.10 -20.91 -3.59
N ASN A 66 3.19 -20.74 -2.63
CA ASN A 66 2.52 -21.83 -1.92
C ASN A 66 1.01 -21.81 -2.11
N ALA A 67 0.56 -21.30 -3.26
CA ALA A 67 -0.83 -21.44 -3.71
C ALA A 67 -1.25 -22.92 -3.65
N GLN A 68 -2.46 -23.17 -3.18
CA GLN A 68 -3.04 -24.51 -3.11
C GLN A 68 -4.36 -24.53 -3.87
N THR A 69 -4.83 -25.72 -4.24
CA THR A 69 -6.19 -25.83 -4.77
C THR A 69 -7.18 -25.32 -3.70
N PRO A 70 -8.04 -24.34 -4.04
CA PRO A 70 -9.02 -23.84 -3.09
C PRO A 70 -9.88 -25.00 -2.56
N THR A 71 -10.13 -25.00 -1.26
CA THR A 71 -11.01 -25.99 -0.61
C THR A 71 -12.18 -25.28 0.04
N PHE A 72 -13.12 -26.04 0.58
CA PHE A 72 -14.24 -25.46 1.34
C PHE A 72 -13.80 -24.62 2.55
N PHE A 73 -12.56 -24.82 3.04
CA PHE A 73 -12.02 -24.17 4.23
C PHE A 73 -10.84 -23.22 3.96
N ASN A 74 -10.39 -23.09 2.71
CA ASN A 74 -9.20 -22.31 2.35
C ASN A 74 -9.37 -21.68 0.97
N SER A 75 -9.04 -20.39 0.81
CA SER A 75 -9.08 -19.71 -0.49
C SER A 75 -8.10 -20.25 -1.52
N GLY A 76 -7.06 -20.99 -1.12
CA GLY A 76 -6.01 -21.47 -2.02
C GLY A 76 -5.02 -20.38 -2.44
N ASP A 77 -5.17 -19.17 -1.89
CA ASP A 77 -4.29 -18.04 -2.18
C ASP A 77 -2.85 -18.31 -1.74
N GLU A 78 -1.95 -17.46 -2.22
CA GLU A 78 -0.56 -17.43 -1.82
C GLU A 78 -0.37 -16.74 -0.48
N THR A 79 0.71 -17.07 0.22
CA THR A 79 1.14 -16.31 1.40
C THR A 79 1.89 -15.06 0.94
N HIS A 80 1.67 -13.92 1.58
CA HIS A 80 2.42 -12.69 1.29
C HIS A 80 3.20 -12.23 2.51
N HIS A 81 4.37 -11.65 2.26
CA HIS A 81 5.28 -11.18 3.31
C HIS A 81 5.74 -9.75 3.00
N ALA A 82 5.97 -8.98 4.06
CA ALA A 82 6.66 -7.70 3.97
C ALA A 82 7.41 -7.37 5.26
N GLU A 83 8.47 -6.60 5.14
CA GLU A 83 9.20 -6.03 6.27
C GLU A 83 9.17 -4.50 6.18
N TYR A 84 8.91 -3.86 7.31
CA TYR A 84 8.84 -2.40 7.36
C TYR A 84 9.57 -1.85 8.58
N ARG A 85 10.12 -0.66 8.39
CA ARG A 85 10.66 0.19 9.45
C ARG A 85 9.66 1.29 9.77
N TRP A 86 9.60 1.70 11.02
CA TRP A 86 8.71 2.76 11.45
C TRP A 86 9.38 3.70 12.45
N TYR A 87 8.93 4.95 12.43
CA TYR A 87 9.32 6.01 13.34
C TYR A 87 8.06 6.73 13.81
N TRP A 88 7.96 7.03 15.10
CA TRP A 88 6.79 7.68 15.69
C TRP A 88 7.20 8.75 16.69
N GLN A 89 6.47 9.85 16.64
CA GLN A 89 6.56 10.97 17.57
C GLN A 89 5.16 11.51 17.89
N MET A 90 5.02 12.16 19.05
CA MET A 90 3.75 12.70 19.53
C MET A 90 3.76 14.22 19.74
N ASP A 91 4.91 14.87 19.51
CA ASP A 91 5.13 16.30 19.75
C ASP A 91 4.73 17.19 18.56
N GLY A 92 4.32 16.59 17.45
CA GLY A 92 3.95 17.30 16.22
C GLY A 92 5.11 17.98 15.48
N SER A 93 6.36 17.78 15.90
CA SER A 93 7.51 18.49 15.33
C SER A 93 7.91 18.01 13.94
N GLY A 94 7.57 16.77 13.60
CA GLY A 94 7.97 16.17 12.33
C GLY A 94 9.40 15.69 12.26
N ASN A 95 10.21 15.94 13.30
CA ASN A 95 11.62 15.58 13.32
C ASN A 95 11.84 14.21 13.98
N PHE A 96 11.88 13.16 13.14
CA PHE A 96 12.10 11.77 13.56
C PHE A 96 13.55 11.45 13.97
N THR A 97 14.45 12.44 13.99
CA THR A 97 15.83 12.27 14.49
C THR A 97 15.97 12.63 15.98
N ASN A 98 14.93 13.24 16.57
CA ASN A 98 14.94 13.63 17.97
C ASN A 98 14.98 12.42 18.91
N SER A 99 15.55 12.61 20.10
CA SER A 99 15.69 11.56 21.12
C SER A 99 14.36 11.05 21.68
N ASN A 100 13.27 11.78 21.50
CA ASN A 100 11.91 11.37 21.88
C ASN A 100 11.22 10.50 20.81
N THR A 101 11.84 10.32 19.65
CA THR A 101 11.32 9.48 18.57
C THR A 101 11.46 8.01 18.95
N ARG A 102 10.36 7.25 18.85
CA ARG A 102 10.39 5.79 18.94
C ARG A 102 10.52 5.21 17.55
N SER A 103 11.26 4.12 17.42
CA SER A 103 11.42 3.44 16.14
C SER A 103 11.49 1.93 16.32
N GLY A 104 11.32 1.21 15.21
CA GLY A 104 11.45 -0.24 15.19
C GLY A 104 11.27 -0.82 13.80
N ASN A 105 11.46 -2.13 13.71
CA ASN A 105 11.26 -2.92 12.51
C ASN A 105 10.28 -4.05 12.83
N ASN A 106 9.37 -4.33 11.90
CA ASN A 106 8.36 -5.37 12.06
C ASN A 106 8.17 -6.15 10.75
N LYS A 107 7.63 -7.36 10.89
CA LYS A 107 7.31 -8.25 9.77
C LYS A 107 5.81 -8.44 9.67
N LEU A 108 5.31 -8.42 8.44
CA LEU A 108 3.93 -8.69 8.08
C LEU A 108 3.85 -10.01 7.34
N ILE A 109 2.79 -10.77 7.61
CA ILE A 109 2.51 -12.05 6.97
C ILE A 109 1.01 -12.12 6.73
N GLN A 110 0.60 -12.18 5.46
CA GLN A 110 -0.77 -12.45 5.05
C GLN A 110 -0.85 -13.91 4.62
N LYS A 111 -1.54 -14.74 5.39
CA LYS A 111 -1.76 -16.16 5.05
C LYS A 111 -3.00 -16.30 4.16
N PRO A 112 -3.23 -17.47 3.53
CA PRO A 112 -4.48 -17.72 2.82
C PRO A 112 -5.70 -17.55 3.73
N LEU A 113 -6.83 -17.15 3.17
CA LEU A 113 -8.08 -17.02 3.93
C LEU A 113 -8.49 -18.41 4.43
N LEU A 114 -8.95 -18.48 5.68
CA LEU A 114 -9.47 -19.71 6.27
C LEU A 114 -10.96 -19.56 6.59
N GLY A 115 -11.75 -20.57 6.28
CA GLY A 115 -13.19 -20.62 6.58
C GLY A 115 -14.07 -20.87 5.36
N ILE A 116 -15.39 -20.75 5.56
CA ILE A 116 -16.42 -21.16 4.59
C ILE A 116 -17.24 -19.94 4.17
N GLY A 117 -17.23 -19.61 2.87
CA GLY A 117 -18.06 -18.56 2.31
C GLY A 117 -17.89 -17.22 3.05
N ARG A 118 -18.98 -16.69 3.61
CA ARG A 118 -18.99 -15.41 4.34
C ARG A 118 -18.31 -15.46 5.73
N PHE A 119 -17.90 -16.64 6.18
CA PHE A 119 -17.18 -16.83 7.45
C PHE A 119 -15.67 -17.05 7.23
N ALA A 120 -15.16 -16.72 6.04
CA ALA A 120 -13.73 -16.71 5.79
C ALA A 120 -13.06 -15.53 6.52
N PHE A 121 -11.96 -15.77 7.19
CA PHE A 121 -11.19 -14.76 7.90
C PHE A 121 -9.72 -14.74 7.45
N GLN A 122 -9.20 -13.53 7.34
CA GLN A 122 -7.79 -13.29 7.03
C GLN A 122 -6.93 -13.63 8.25
N THR A 123 -5.97 -14.53 8.06
CA THR A 123 -5.02 -14.91 9.12
C THR A 123 -3.63 -14.32 8.87
N GLY A 124 -2.82 -14.27 9.93
CA GLY A 124 -1.46 -13.75 9.91
C GLY A 124 -1.30 -12.42 10.65
N ARG A 125 -0.18 -11.73 10.41
CA ARG A 125 0.14 -10.41 10.96
C ARG A 125 -0.01 -9.39 9.84
N ILE A 126 -1.22 -8.90 9.65
CA ILE A 126 -1.59 -8.02 8.54
C ILE A 126 -1.74 -6.55 8.95
N HIS A 127 -1.47 -6.22 10.22
CA HIS A 127 -1.61 -4.87 10.72
C HIS A 127 -0.25 -4.23 10.92
N VAL A 128 -0.07 -3.09 10.28
CA VAL A 128 1.06 -2.21 10.51
C VAL A 128 0.79 -1.40 11.77
N ARG A 129 1.74 -1.49 12.72
CA ARG A 129 1.74 -0.73 13.97
C ARG A 129 2.84 0.32 13.95
N CYS A 130 2.48 1.54 14.34
CA CYS A 130 3.40 2.65 14.51
C CYS A 130 2.84 3.62 15.55
N GLY A 131 3.37 3.60 16.77
CA GLY A 131 2.78 4.36 17.88
C GLY A 131 1.30 3.99 18.09
N PRO A 132 0.36 4.95 18.12
CA PRO A 132 -1.07 4.69 18.25
C PRO A 132 -1.73 4.22 16.94
N PHE A 133 -1.05 4.33 15.80
CA PHE A 133 -1.61 3.93 14.51
C PHE A 133 -1.59 2.41 14.34
N THR A 134 -2.76 1.85 13.98
CA THR A 134 -2.91 0.45 13.57
C THR A 134 -3.65 0.43 12.24
N LEU A 135 -2.94 0.10 11.16
CA LEU A 135 -3.44 0.19 9.78
C LEU A 135 -3.46 -1.19 9.15
N LEU A 136 -4.50 -1.51 8.37
CA LEU A 136 -4.53 -2.74 7.59
C LEU A 136 -3.54 -2.63 6.44
N TRP A 137 -2.64 -3.61 6.32
CA TRP A 137 -1.75 -3.76 5.19
C TRP A 137 -2.39 -4.62 4.11
N GLN A 138 -2.27 -4.16 2.87
CA GLN A 138 -2.59 -4.90 1.67
C GLN A 138 -1.33 -5.06 0.83
N TYR A 139 -1.02 -6.30 0.47
CA TYR A 139 0.13 -6.61 -0.37
C TYR A 139 0.09 -5.83 -1.71
N PRO A 140 1.22 -5.24 -2.15
CA PRO A 140 2.57 -5.38 -1.56
C PRO A 140 2.89 -4.37 -0.44
N VAL A 141 2.45 -3.11 -0.55
CA VAL A 141 2.88 -2.02 0.36
C VAL A 141 1.78 -0.97 0.59
N SER A 142 0.51 -1.34 0.37
CA SER A 142 -0.63 -0.43 0.60
C SER A 142 -1.10 -0.49 2.03
N LEU A 143 -1.41 0.67 2.62
CA LEU A 143 -2.00 0.80 3.95
C LEU A 143 -3.39 1.41 3.84
N SER A 144 -4.37 0.77 4.45
CA SER A 144 -5.71 1.34 4.58
C SER A 144 -5.76 2.38 5.70
N PHE A 145 -6.64 3.37 5.57
CA PHE A 145 -6.86 4.39 6.60
C PHE A 145 -7.42 3.82 7.92
N ASP A 146 -8.04 2.64 7.86
CA ASP A 146 -8.60 1.93 9.01
C ASP A 146 -8.08 0.49 9.10
N ALA A 147 -8.06 -0.06 10.33
CA ALA A 147 -7.67 -1.43 10.63
C ALA A 147 -8.61 -2.49 10.03
N LYS A 148 -9.85 -2.13 9.67
CA LYS A 148 -10.81 -3.01 8.99
C LYS A 148 -10.83 -2.81 7.47
N GLY A 149 -9.99 -1.93 6.93
CA GLY A 149 -9.91 -1.66 5.48
C GLY A 149 -11.04 -0.79 4.93
N GLY A 150 -11.82 -0.15 5.80
CA GLY A 150 -12.91 0.74 5.42
C GLY A 150 -12.51 2.22 5.38
N CYS A 151 -13.51 3.06 5.11
CA CYS A 151 -13.39 4.50 5.17
C CYS A 151 -14.03 5.05 6.45
N SER A 152 -13.35 4.89 7.58
CA SER A 152 -13.77 5.57 8.80
C SER A 152 -12.96 6.87 8.96
N ASP A 153 -13.66 8.00 8.93
CA ASP A 153 -13.02 9.29 9.15
C ASP A 153 -12.63 9.44 10.63
N HIS A 154 -11.36 9.17 10.90
CA HIS A 154 -10.74 9.38 12.21
C HIS A 154 -9.76 10.56 12.19
N GLY A 155 -9.78 11.40 11.13
CA GLY A 155 -8.78 12.46 10.94
C GLY A 155 -7.38 11.95 10.59
N THR A 156 -7.23 10.67 10.24
CA THR A 156 -5.96 10.10 9.77
C THR A 156 -5.69 10.57 8.35
N GLU A 157 -4.51 11.15 8.16
CA GLU A 157 -4.00 11.57 6.85
C GLU A 157 -2.74 10.79 6.50
N MET A 158 -2.53 10.52 5.22
CA MET A 158 -1.34 9.84 4.72
C MET A 158 -0.73 10.61 3.55
N ALA A 159 0.60 10.71 3.50
CA ALA A 159 1.31 11.37 2.42
C ALA A 159 2.47 10.48 1.93
N PRO A 160 2.43 9.95 0.69
CA PRO A 160 3.60 9.31 0.09
C PRO A 160 4.70 10.34 -0.12
N THR A 161 5.96 9.95 0.05
CA THR A 161 7.08 10.89 -0.05
C THR A 161 8.20 10.37 -0.94
N ARG A 162 9.09 11.29 -1.34
CA ARG A 162 10.32 10.94 -2.05
C ARG A 162 11.47 10.49 -1.13
N TRP A 163 11.34 10.67 0.18
CA TRP A 163 12.44 10.50 1.13
C TRP A 163 12.79 9.04 1.39
N LYS A 164 14.07 8.73 1.29
CA LYS A 164 14.59 7.39 1.56
C LYS A 164 15.09 7.30 3.01
N GLU A 165 15.74 8.35 3.49
CA GLU A 165 16.37 8.34 4.82
C GLU A 165 15.59 9.20 5.81
N VAL A 166 15.61 8.78 7.09
CA VAL A 166 14.79 9.43 8.14
C VAL A 166 15.18 10.89 8.36
N THR A 167 16.44 11.25 8.10
CA THR A 167 16.98 12.61 8.20
C THR A 167 16.46 13.54 7.11
N GLU A 168 15.87 13.01 6.03
CA GLU A 168 15.31 13.79 4.93
C GLU A 168 13.87 14.20 5.18
N ILE A 169 13.21 13.62 6.20
CA ILE A 169 11.78 13.80 6.43
C ILE A 169 11.49 15.21 6.95
N ASP A 170 10.63 15.92 6.22
CA ASP A 170 10.08 17.21 6.64
C ASP A 170 8.55 17.21 6.50
N ILE A 171 7.82 16.96 7.59
CA ILE A 171 6.34 16.89 7.53
C ILE A 171 5.66 18.21 7.12
N HIS A 172 6.41 19.32 7.12
CA HIS A 172 5.94 20.66 6.77
C HIS A 172 6.34 21.08 5.35
N ASP A 173 6.98 20.19 4.57
CA ASP A 173 7.29 20.44 3.17
C ASP A 173 6.00 20.75 2.40
N ALA A 174 5.96 21.92 1.76
CA ALA A 174 4.82 22.42 1.02
C ALA A 174 4.47 21.56 -0.22
N GLN A 175 5.40 20.71 -0.66
CA GLN A 175 5.18 19.76 -1.76
C GLN A 175 4.43 18.49 -1.31
N LEU A 176 4.30 18.25 0.01
CA LEU A 176 3.57 17.09 0.52
C LEU A 176 2.07 17.17 0.21
N SER A 177 1.59 16.15 -0.50
CA SER A 177 0.17 15.93 -0.71
C SER A 177 -0.38 14.98 0.35
N TRP A 178 -1.21 15.52 1.25
CA TRP A 178 -1.89 14.75 2.29
C TRP A 178 -3.23 14.23 1.79
N TYR A 179 -3.41 12.92 1.87
CA TYR A 179 -4.63 12.24 1.47
C TYR A 179 -5.41 11.80 2.71
N ARG A 180 -6.72 12.02 2.67
CA ARG A 180 -7.70 11.46 3.60
C ARG A 180 -8.46 10.33 2.93
N CYS A 181 -9.17 9.57 3.73
CA CYS A 181 -10.13 8.64 3.19
C CYS A 181 -11.21 9.36 2.37
N ASP A 182 -11.53 8.83 1.20
CA ASP A 182 -12.48 9.38 0.24
C ASP A 182 -13.03 8.25 -0.62
N GLU A 183 -14.21 7.74 -0.28
CA GLU A 183 -14.82 6.58 -0.98
C GLU A 183 -15.07 6.84 -2.47
N HIS A 184 -15.15 8.10 -2.89
CA HIS A 184 -15.41 8.48 -4.27
C HIS A 184 -14.13 8.73 -5.08
N ARG A 185 -12.94 8.61 -4.46
CA ARG A 185 -11.67 8.81 -5.15
C ARG A 185 -11.41 7.72 -6.18
N HIS A 186 -11.24 8.15 -7.42
CA HIS A 186 -10.68 7.29 -8.47
C HIS A 186 -9.21 6.98 -8.17
N ARG A 187 -8.78 5.76 -8.53
CA ARG A 187 -7.38 5.33 -8.36
C ARG A 187 -6.43 6.30 -9.08
N LEU A 188 -5.43 6.78 -8.35
CA LEU A 188 -4.34 7.60 -8.86
C LEU A 188 -3.02 6.84 -8.76
N LEU A 189 -2.19 6.95 -9.78
CA LEU A 189 -0.81 6.45 -9.80
C LEU A 189 0.11 7.66 -9.98
N ILE A 190 0.94 7.91 -8.98
CA ILE A 190 1.88 9.03 -8.96
C ILE A 190 3.28 8.46 -9.20
N PRO A 191 3.95 8.79 -10.31
CA PRO A 191 5.32 8.35 -10.56
C PRO A 191 6.28 8.75 -9.43
N LEU A 192 7.22 7.87 -9.06
CA LEU A 192 8.12 8.13 -7.91
C LEU A 192 9.09 9.30 -8.11
N ASP A 193 9.34 9.70 -9.35
CA ASP A 193 10.11 10.87 -9.75
C ASP A 193 9.31 12.17 -9.67
N ALA A 194 7.97 12.08 -9.60
CA ALA A 194 7.06 13.21 -9.44
C ALA A 194 6.63 13.47 -7.97
N LEU A 195 7.13 12.67 -7.02
CA LEU A 195 6.95 12.86 -5.57
C LEU A 195 7.96 13.84 -4.96
#